data_AF-A0A955Y8U2-F1
#
_entry.id   AF-A0A955Y8U2-F1
#
_cell.length_a   1.000
_cell.length_b   1.000
_cell.length_c   1.000
_cell.angle_alpha   90.00
_cell.angle_beta   90.00
_cell.angle_gamma   90.00
#
_symmetry.space_group_name_H-M   'P 1'
#
loop_
_entity.id
_entity.type
_entity.pdbx_description
1 polymer ?
#
loop_
_entity_poly.entity_id
_entity_poly.type
_entity_poly.pdbx_seq_one_letter_code
_entity_poly.pdbx_strand_id
1 'polypeptide(L)' 'DLPGASELQARLLRNVSTLVKPGGVLVYAVCSPEPEEGEGVVRPFLEEGGFRLEAVFASAPPTGEEDAHQAFVLRREGP' A
#
# COMPACT_ATOMS: atom_id res chain seq x y z
N ASP A 1 -8.77 -5.77 15.48
CA ASP A 1 -7.47 -6.25 15.99
C ASP A 1 -6.46 -6.06 14.87
N LEU A 2 -5.34 -5.40 15.16
CA LEU A 2 -4.36 -4.94 14.16
C LEU A 2 -3.82 -6.07 13.27
N PRO A 3 -3.37 -7.22 13.81
CA PRO A 3 -2.82 -8.30 12.98
C PRO A 3 -3.81 -8.86 11.95
N GLY A 4 -5.09 -9.01 12.33
CA GLY A 4 -6.12 -9.52 11.44
C GLY A 4 -6.47 -8.54 10.31
N ALA A 5 -6.37 -7.23 10.56
CA ALA A 5 -6.57 -6.20 9.55
C ALA A 5 -5.44 -6.22 8.51
N SER A 6 -4.17 -6.20 8.96
CA SER A 6 -3.00 -6.24 8.10
C SER A 6 -2.96 -7.50 7.20
N GLU A 7 -3.33 -8.67 7.73
CA GLU A 7 -3.35 -9.91 6.94
C GLU A 7 -4.42 -9.85 5.84
N LEU A 8 -5.61 -9.33 6.15
CA LEU A 8 -6.67 -9.13 5.16
C LEU A 8 -6.24 -8.11 4.10
N GLN A 9 -5.63 -7.00 4.51
CA GLN A 9 -5.12 -5.96 3.61
C GLN A 9 -4.09 -6.53 2.63
N ALA A 10 -3.12 -7.33 3.11
CA ALA A 10 -2.14 -8.00 2.26
C ALA A 10 -2.78 -8.95 1.24
N ARG A 11 -3.78 -9.73 1.66
CA ARG A 11 -4.53 -10.62 0.76
C ARG A 11 -5.30 -9.84 -0.31
N LEU A 12 -5.95 -8.74 0.07
CA LEU A 12 -6.66 -7.87 -0.87
C LEU A 12 -5.68 -7.26 -1.87
N LEU A 13 -4.56 -6.71 -1.41
CA LEU A 13 -3.53 -6.11 -2.24
C LEU A 13 -3.01 -7.08 -3.31
N ARG A 14 -2.68 -8.31 -2.93
CA ARG A 14 -2.25 -9.36 -3.88
C ARG A 14 -3.33 -9.74 -4.88
N ASN A 15 -4.60 -9.83 -4.45
CA ASN A 15 -5.68 -10.20 -5.36
C ASN A 15 -5.91 -9.12 -6.42
N VAL A 16 -5.98 -7.85 -6.01
CA VAL A 16 -6.24 -6.74 -6.95
C VAL A 16 -5.05 -6.45 -7.86
N SER A 17 -3.82 -6.75 -7.44
CA SER A 17 -2.61 -6.54 -8.25
C SER A 17 -2.65 -7.30 -9.57
N THR A 18 -3.28 -8.49 -9.58
CA THR A 18 -3.43 -9.32 -10.80
C THR A 18 -4.27 -8.65 -11.89
N LEU A 19 -5.14 -7.70 -11.50
CA LEU A 19 -6.08 -7.01 -12.39
C LEU A 19 -5.50 -5.75 -13.04
N VAL A 20 -4.33 -5.28 -12.56
CA VAL A 20 -3.67 -4.06 -13.06
C VAL A 20 -2.95 -4.40 -14.36
N LYS A 21 -3.08 -3.65 -15.46
CA LYS A 21 -2.31 -3.95 -16.69
C LYS A 21 -0.81 -3.61 -16.51
N PRO A 22 0.12 -4.24 -17.25
CA PRO A 22 1.51 -3.77 -17.35
C PRO A 22 1.60 -2.25 -17.55
N GLY A 23 2.45 -1.58 -16.77
CA GLY A 23 2.55 -0.11 -16.75
C GLY A 23 1.40 0.62 -16.06
N GLY A 24 0.37 -0.08 -15.58
CA GLY A 24 -0.74 0.47 -14.81
C GLY A 24 -0.36 0.82 -13.38
N VAL A 25 -1.23 1.58 -12.70
CA VAL A 25 -1.04 2.03 -11.31
C VAL A 25 -2.00 1.31 -10.38
N LEU A 26 -1.48 0.90 -9.22
CA LEU A 26 -2.25 0.49 -8.06
C LEU A 26 -1.94 1.46 -6.92
N VAL A 27 -2.97 1.99 -6.27
CA VAL A 27 -2.80 2.81 -5.06
C VAL A 27 -3.30 1.99 -3.88
N TYR A 28 -2.43 1.78 -2.90
CA TYR A 28 -2.77 1.22 -1.61
C TYR A 28 -2.84 2.35 -0.58
N ALA A 29 -3.94 2.49 0.16
CA ALA A 29 -4.11 3.56 1.13
C ALA A 29 -4.88 3.09 2.37
N VAL A 30 -4.48 3.58 3.54
CA VAL A 30 -5.09 3.30 4.85
C VAL A 30 -5.18 4.59 5.68
N CYS A 31 -6.23 4.74 6.48
CA CYS A 31 -6.43 5.84 7.43
C CYS A 31 -5.87 5.49 8.82
N SER A 32 -4.63 4.99 8.84
CA SER A 32 -3.96 4.49 10.03
C SER A 32 -2.50 4.96 10.02
N PRO A 33 -1.97 5.49 11.14
CA PRO A 33 -0.55 5.78 11.30
C PRO A 33 0.29 4.53 11.59
N GLU A 34 -0.33 3.39 11.88
CA GLU A 34 0.37 2.16 12.24
C GLU A 34 1.18 1.61 11.05
N PRO A 35 2.51 1.44 11.19
CA PRO A 35 3.33 0.87 10.13
C PRO A 35 2.85 -0.51 9.66
N GLU A 36 2.26 -1.30 10.55
CA GLU A 36 1.73 -2.64 10.27
C GLU A 36 0.60 -2.66 9.24
N GLU A 37 -0.17 -1.57 9.11
CA GLU A 37 -1.24 -1.44 8.12
C GLU A 37 -0.79 -0.72 6.84
N GLY A 38 0.34 -0.03 6.88
CA GLY A 38 0.93 0.68 5.74
C GLY A 38 2.17 -0.04 5.18
N GLU A 39 3.34 0.43 5.60
CA GLU A 39 4.65 -0.09 5.14
C GLU A 39 4.79 -1.61 5.31
N GLY A 40 4.29 -2.16 6.42
CA GLY A 40 4.31 -3.58 6.74
C GLY A 40 3.52 -4.46 5.77
N VAL A 41 2.54 -3.89 5.07
CA VAL A 41 1.79 -4.57 4.01
C VAL A 41 2.49 -4.39 2.65
N VAL A 42 2.97 -3.18 2.36
CA VAL A 42 3.52 -2.82 1.04
C VAL A 42 4.91 -3.38 0.80
N ARG A 43 5.79 -3.42 1.81
CA ARG A 43 7.17 -3.89 1.63
C ARG A 43 7.26 -5.37 1.24
N PRO A 44 6.62 -6.31 1.95
CA PRO A 44 6.62 -7.72 1.53
C PRO A 44 6.02 -7.90 0.13
N PHE A 45 4.97 -7.13 -0.21
CA PHE A 45 4.38 -7.15 -1.55
C PHE A 45 5.36 -6.69 -2.65
N LEU A 46 6.17 -5.66 -2.39
CA LEU A 46 7.19 -5.21 -3.34
C LEU A 46 8.34 -6.22 -3.49
N GLU A 47 8.70 -6.94 -2.43
CA GLU A 47 9.72 -8.01 -2.46
C GLU A 47 9.30 -9.21 -3.32
N GLU A 48 7.98 -9.45 -3.50
CA GLU A 48 7.46 -10.47 -4.43
C GLU A 48 7.72 -10.12 -5.91
N GLY A 49 8.00 -8.85 -6.22
CA GLY A 49 8.33 -8.35 -7.56
C GLY A 49 7.12 -8.06 -8.46
N GLY A 50 7.39 -7.45 -9.62
CA GLY A 50 6.36 -7.09 -10.61
C GLY A 50 5.67 -5.75 -10.34
N PHE A 51 6.00 -5.08 -9.25
CA PHE A 51 5.61 -3.71 -8.94
C PHE A 51 6.82 -2.93 -8.41
N ARG A 52 6.87 -1.63 -8.72
CA ARG A 52 7.81 -0.70 -8.09
C ARG A 52 7.07 0.44 -7.39
N LEU A 53 7.64 0.94 -6.31
CA LEU A 53 7.16 2.12 -5.62
C LEU A 53 7.45 3.38 -6.45
N GLU A 54 6.43 4.17 -6.71
CA GLU A 54 6.53 5.43 -7.48
C GLU A 54 6.43 6.66 -6.57
N ALA A 55 5.55 6.63 -5.57
CA ALA A 55 5.39 7.71 -4.60
C ALA A 55 4.81 7.19 -3.27
N VAL A 56 5.07 7.94 -2.20
CA VAL A 56 4.50 7.72 -0.88
C VAL A 56 3.90 9.03 -0.39
N PHE A 57 2.70 8.97 0.17
CA PHE A 57 2.04 10.06 0.85
C PHE A 57 1.69 9.58 2.26
N ALA A 58 2.07 10.32 3.29
CA ALA A 58 1.71 9.99 4.66
C ALA A 58 1.55 11.25 5.49
N SER A 59 0.54 11.27 6.36
CA SER A 59 0.30 12.34 7.33
C SER A 59 0.50 11.81 8.75
N ALA A 60 1.76 11.49 9.10
CA ALA A 60 2.12 11.07 10.46
C ALA A 60 3.40 11.79 10.94
N PRO A 61 3.30 12.75 11.89
CA PRO A 61 2.06 13.26 12.49
C PRO A 61 1.22 14.07 11.48
N PRO A 62 -0.11 14.09 11.59
CA PRO A 62 -0.96 14.88 10.70
C PRO A 62 -0.70 16.38 10.89
N THR A 63 -0.69 17.13 9.79
CA THR A 63 -0.54 18.59 9.79
C THR A 63 -1.88 19.24 9.47
N GLY A 64 -2.52 19.88 10.46
CA GLY A 64 -3.82 20.55 10.28
C GLY A 64 -5.00 19.67 10.71
N GLU A 65 -6.11 19.74 9.97
CA GLU A 65 -7.36 19.04 10.29
C GLU A 65 -7.49 17.65 9.61
N GLU A 66 -6.43 17.14 9.00
CA GLU A 66 -6.44 15.85 8.34
C GLU A 66 -6.22 14.70 9.33
N ASP A 67 -6.90 13.57 9.10
CA ASP A 67 -6.60 12.32 9.81
C ASP A 67 -5.23 11.77 9.38
N ALA A 68 -4.62 10.97 10.25
CA ALA A 68 -3.39 10.27 9.91
C ALA A 68 -3.66 9.20 8.84
N HIS A 69 -2.88 9.24 7.76
CA HIS A 69 -2.99 8.27 6.67
C HIS A 69 -1.62 7.87 6.12
N GLN A 70 -1.63 6.78 5.37
CA GLN A 70 -0.54 6.33 4.52
C GLN A 70 -1.10 5.92 3.17
N ALA A 71 -0.44 6.29 2.07
CA ALA A 71 -0.78 5.90 0.71
C ALA A 71 0.48 5.65 -0.12
N PHE A 72 0.46 4.59 -0.92
CA PHE A 72 1.58 4.11 -1.71
C PHE A 72 1.13 3.95 -3.16
N VAL A 73 1.82 4.63 -4.08
CA VAL A 73 1.58 4.53 -5.51
C VAL A 73 2.52 3.48 -6.08
N LEU A 74 1.95 2.39 -6.59
CA LEU A 74 2.68 1.22 -7.07
C LEU A 74 2.48 1.09 -8.57
N ARG A 75 3.58 1.13 -9.32
CA ARG A 75 3.57 0.95 -10.77
C ARG A 75 3.76 -0.52 -11.09
N ARG A 76 2.81 -1.14 -11.79
CA ARG A 76 3.00 -2.49 -12.32
C ARG A 76 4.12 -2.47 -13.35
N GLU A 77 5.13 -3.29 -13.12
CA GLU A 77 6.22 -3.48 -14.06
C GLU A 77 5.72 -4.28 -15.26
N GLY A 78 6.26 -3.96 -16.43
CA GLY A 78 5.97 -4.72 -17.63
C GLY A 78 6.78 -6.02 -17.67
N PRO A 79 6.31 -7.04 -18.41
CA PRO A 79 7.26 -7.94 -19.04
C PRO A 79 8.23 -7.17 -19.96
#